data_AF-D5UEP9-F1
#
_entry.id   AF-D5UEP9-F1
#
_cell.length_a   1.000
_cell.length_b   1.000
_cell.length_c   1.000
_cell.angle_alpha   90.00
_cell.angle_beta   90.00
_cell.angle_gamma   90.00
#
_symmetry.space_group_name_H-M   'P 1'
#
loop_
_entity.id
_entity.type
_entity.pdbx_description
1 polymer ?
#
loop_
_entity_poly.entity_id
_entity_poly.type
_entity_poly.pdbx_seq_one_letter_code
_entity_poly.pdbx_strand_id
1 'polypeptide(L)'
;MPPGVEAPGAARARRSRTLLAVAASVVVVAGLAVSRGSGLLADLAGGVLYAALVHLLVLLVAPRVGVLVAAGTALGVCTAVELAQLTPLPAAVGAAWPPAAYVLGSTFVATDLLAYATGVGAVTAADAAAARRSEPS
;
A
#
# COMPACT_ATOMS: atom_id res chain seq x y z
N MET A 1 -10.61 -19.33 42.63
CA MET A 1 -9.67 -19.19 41.50
C MET A 1 -10.41 -18.37 40.43
N PRO A 2 -10.02 -17.11 40.14
CA PRO A 2 -10.72 -16.35 39.11
C PRO A 2 -10.44 -16.99 37.73
N PRO A 3 -11.43 -17.02 36.82
CA PRO A 3 -11.19 -17.44 35.44
C PRO A 3 -10.14 -16.53 34.83
N GLY A 4 -9.13 -17.13 34.21
CA GLY A 4 -8.11 -16.42 33.46
C GLY A 4 -8.78 -15.54 32.42
N VAL A 5 -8.51 -14.23 32.48
CA VAL A 5 -8.79 -13.33 31.38
C VAL A 5 -7.90 -13.80 30.23
N GLU A 6 -8.44 -14.64 29.35
CA GLU A 6 -7.80 -14.92 28.06
C GLU A 6 -7.64 -13.57 27.36
N ALA A 7 -6.39 -13.12 27.27
CA ALA A 7 -6.04 -11.88 26.61
C ALA A 7 -6.64 -11.88 25.19
N PRO A 8 -7.25 -10.79 24.71
CA PRO A 8 -7.67 -10.65 23.32
C PRO A 8 -6.42 -10.57 22.41
N GLY A 9 -5.82 -11.73 22.19
CA GLY A 9 -4.79 -12.02 21.19
C GLY A 9 -5.24 -13.18 20.28
N ALA A 10 -6.53 -13.54 20.34
CA ALA A 10 -7.14 -14.55 19.49
C ALA A 10 -7.00 -14.14 18.02
N ALA A 11 -6.22 -14.95 17.30
CA ALA A 11 -6.10 -15.00 15.85
C ALA A 11 -5.74 -13.67 15.15
N ARG A 12 -4.52 -13.18 15.38
CA ARG A 12 -3.83 -12.45 14.30
C ARG A 12 -3.60 -13.42 13.15
N ALA A 13 -4.60 -13.58 12.28
CA ALA A 13 -4.59 -14.50 11.14
C ALA A 13 -3.23 -14.44 10.46
N ARG A 14 -2.52 -15.57 10.43
CA ARG A 14 -1.14 -15.62 9.98
C ARG A 14 -1.14 -15.36 8.48
N ARG A 15 -0.91 -14.11 8.05
CA ARG A 15 -0.86 -13.77 6.63
C ARG A 15 0.17 -14.62 5.92
N SER A 16 -0.22 -15.23 4.81
CA SER A 16 0.72 -15.92 3.94
C SER A 16 1.63 -14.90 3.27
N ARG A 17 2.92 -14.92 3.61
CA ARG A 17 3.94 -14.07 2.97
C ARG A 17 4.00 -14.32 1.47
N THR A 18 3.77 -15.56 1.04
CA THR A 18 3.71 -15.94 -0.37
C THR A 18 2.55 -15.25 -1.07
N LEU A 19 1.35 -15.23 -0.49
CA LEU A 19 0.20 -14.53 -1.07
C LEU A 19 0.44 -13.02 -1.15
N LEU A 20 1.02 -12.42 -0.12
CA LEU A 20 1.38 -11.00 -0.13
C LEU A 20 2.40 -10.68 -1.22
N ALA A 21 3.43 -11.51 -1.38
CA ALA A 21 4.44 -11.35 -2.41
C ALA A 21 3.84 -11.47 -3.81
N VAL A 22 3.00 -12.48 -4.06
CA VAL A 22 2.29 -12.67 -5.34
C VAL A 22 1.38 -11.47 -5.62
N ALA A 23 0.60 -11.02 -4.65
CA ALA A 23 -0.26 -9.84 -4.81
C ALA A 23 0.57 -8.59 -5.14
N ALA A 24 1.69 -8.36 -4.45
CA ALA A 24 2.59 -7.24 -4.74
C ALA A 24 3.16 -7.33 -6.16
N SER A 25 3.58 -8.52 -6.61
CA SER A 25 4.07 -8.73 -7.98
C SER A 25 2.99 -8.44 -9.02
N VAL A 26 1.75 -8.88 -8.80
CA VAL A 26 0.61 -8.58 -9.69
C VAL A 26 0.35 -7.08 -9.76
N VAL A 27 0.37 -6.39 -8.61
CA VAL A 27 0.19 -4.92 -8.56
C VAL A 27 1.31 -4.20 -9.29
N VAL A 28 2.57 -4.65 -9.18
CA VAL A 28 3.70 -4.10 -9.94
C VAL A 28 3.47 -4.25 -11.44
N VAL A 29 3.12 -5.45 -11.91
CA VAL A 29 2.85 -5.68 -13.34
C VAL A 29 1.70 -4.80 -13.84
N ALA A 30 0.61 -4.71 -13.08
CA ALA A 30 -0.51 -3.84 -13.40
C ALA A 30 -0.10 -2.36 -13.43
N GLY A 31 0.68 -1.89 -12.45
CA GLY A 31 1.17 -0.51 -12.38
C GLY A 31 2.07 -0.18 -13.56
N LEU A 32 2.95 -1.11 -13.96
CA LEU A 32 3.78 -0.95 -15.15
C LEU A 32 2.95 -0.90 -16.44
N ALA A 33 1.86 -1.68 -16.54
CA ALA A 33 0.94 -1.60 -17.66
C ALA A 33 0.20 -0.25 -17.70
N VAL A 34 -0.34 0.21 -16.55
CA VAL A 34 -1.00 1.52 -16.42
C VAL A 34 -0.05 2.67 -16.75
N SER A 35 1.23 2.56 -16.39
CA SER A 35 2.26 3.58 -16.70
C SER A 35 2.48 3.83 -18.20
N ARG A 36 1.93 2.97 -19.08
CA ARG A 36 1.96 3.17 -20.54
C ARG A 36 0.77 3.98 -21.06
N GLY A 37 -0.24 4.19 -20.23
CA GLY A 37 -1.37 5.08 -20.52
C GLY A 37 -1.04 6.53 -20.24
N SER A 38 -2.01 7.41 -20.52
CA SER A 38 -1.89 8.85 -20.30
C SER A 38 -3.21 9.45 -19.85
N GLY A 39 -3.13 10.55 -19.10
CA GLY A 39 -4.29 11.32 -18.65
C GLY A 39 -4.87 10.81 -17.33
N LEU A 40 -5.89 11.53 -16.85
CA LEU A 40 -6.40 11.42 -15.48
C LEU A 40 -6.70 9.98 -15.01
N LEU A 41 -7.25 9.14 -15.88
CA LEU A 41 -7.56 7.76 -15.53
C LEU A 41 -6.29 6.93 -15.27
N ALA A 42 -5.25 7.12 -16.07
CA ALA A 42 -3.97 6.44 -15.88
C ALA A 42 -3.28 6.94 -14.61
N ASP A 43 -3.35 8.25 -14.35
CA ASP A 43 -2.76 8.87 -13.16
C ASP A 43 -3.43 8.35 -11.88
N LEU A 44 -4.77 8.39 -11.81
CA LEU A 44 -5.53 7.88 -10.67
C LEU A 44 -5.33 6.36 -10.48
N ALA A 45 -5.37 5.58 -11.56
CA ALA A 45 -5.13 4.13 -11.47
C ALA A 45 -3.70 3.83 -11.00
N GLY A 46 -2.72 4.60 -11.46
CA GLY A 46 -1.34 4.55 -11.01
C GLY A 46 -1.22 4.80 -9.50
N GLY A 47 -1.84 5.88 -9.02
CA GLY A 47 -1.87 6.23 -7.58
C GLY A 47 -2.53 5.14 -6.71
N VAL A 48 -3.67 4.59 -7.16
CA VAL A 48 -4.34 3.48 -6.47
C VAL A 48 -3.43 2.25 -6.36
N LEU A 49 -2.80 1.85 -7.47
CA LEU A 49 -1.90 0.70 -7.51
C LEU A 49 -0.63 0.94 -6.69
N TYR A 50 -0.09 2.15 -6.72
CA TYR A 50 1.08 2.52 -5.93
C TYR A 50 0.80 2.41 -4.42
N ALA A 51 -0.29 3.01 -3.93
CA ALA A 51 -0.63 2.92 -2.51
C ALA A 51 -0.99 1.49 -2.08
N ALA A 52 -1.64 0.72 -2.94
CA ALA A 52 -1.87 -0.71 -2.70
C ALA A 52 -0.55 -1.48 -2.56
N LEU A 53 0.43 -1.20 -3.44
CA LEU A 53 1.76 -1.80 -3.38
C LEU A 53 2.48 -1.45 -2.08
N VAL A 54 2.52 -0.16 -1.70
CA VAL A 54 3.14 0.27 -0.44
C VAL A 54 2.49 -0.42 0.76
N HIS A 55 1.16 -0.53 0.81
CA HIS A 55 0.47 -1.26 1.88
C HIS A 55 0.85 -2.75 1.92
N LEU A 56 0.86 -3.43 0.77
CA LEU A 56 1.29 -4.84 0.69
C LEU A 56 2.74 -5.02 1.15
N LEU A 57 3.64 -4.09 0.80
CA LEU A 57 5.04 -4.12 1.23
C LEU A 57 5.19 -3.95 2.74
N VAL A 58 4.43 -3.04 3.37
CA VAL A 58 4.40 -2.90 4.84
C VAL A 58 3.98 -4.21 5.50
N LEU A 59 2.94 -4.86 4.98
CA LEU A 59 2.49 -6.17 5.48
C LEU A 59 3.48 -7.30 5.23
N LEU A 60 4.23 -7.26 4.13
CA LEU A 60 5.25 -8.25 3.79
C LEU A 60 6.49 -8.16 4.70
N VAL A 61 6.95 -6.92 4.93
CA VAL A 61 8.11 -6.59 5.78
C VAL A 61 7.77 -6.78 7.26
N ALA A 62 6.60 -6.29 7.69
CA ALA A 62 6.18 -6.30 9.08
C ALA A 62 4.85 -7.05 9.28
N PRO A 63 4.79 -8.38 9.04
CA PRO A 63 3.54 -9.15 9.04
C PRO A 63 2.79 -9.16 10.37
N ARG A 64 3.47 -8.78 11.46
CA ARG A 64 2.89 -8.69 12.80
C ARG A 64 2.10 -7.39 13.04
N VAL A 65 2.21 -6.36 12.20
CA VAL A 65 1.46 -5.10 12.42
C VAL A 65 0.01 -5.21 12.00
N GLY A 66 -0.87 -4.50 12.72
CA GLY A 66 -2.30 -4.29 12.43
C GLY A 66 -2.58 -3.95 10.96
N VAL A 67 -3.67 -4.43 10.36
CA VAL A 67 -4.05 -3.99 9.00
C VAL A 67 -4.26 -2.47 8.94
N LEU A 68 -4.88 -1.90 9.96
CA LEU A 68 -5.10 -0.46 10.06
C LEU A 68 -3.80 0.31 10.30
N VAL A 69 -2.85 -0.27 11.05
CA VAL A 69 -1.52 0.32 11.25
C VAL A 69 -0.74 0.31 9.94
N ALA A 70 -0.80 -0.79 9.18
CA ALA A 70 -0.18 -0.88 7.86
C ALA A 70 -0.81 0.10 6.87
N ALA A 71 -2.14 0.23 6.88
CA ALA A 71 -2.89 1.19 6.09
C ALA A 71 -2.45 2.63 6.37
N GLY A 72 -2.41 3.03 7.66
CA GLY A 72 -1.95 4.36 8.06
C GLY A 72 -0.49 4.61 7.70
N THR A 73 0.38 3.60 7.86
CA THR A 73 1.79 3.69 7.46
C THR A 73 1.92 3.92 5.96
N ALA A 74 1.18 3.15 5.15
CA ALA A 74 1.21 3.28 3.70
C ALA A 74 0.69 4.64 3.22
N LEU A 75 -0.41 5.12 3.79
CA LEU A 75 -0.93 6.47 3.51
C LEU A 75 0.08 7.54 3.90
N GLY A 76 0.70 7.43 5.07
CA GLY A 76 1.73 8.35 5.54
C GLY A 76 2.93 8.40 4.61
N VAL A 77 3.41 7.24 4.15
CA VAL A 77 4.52 7.15 3.18
C VAL A 77 4.13 7.79 1.84
N CYS A 78 2.97 7.45 1.28
CA CYS A 78 2.53 8.01 -0.01
C CYS A 78 2.37 9.54 0.11
N THR A 79 1.76 10.02 1.19
CA THR A 79 1.58 11.46 1.45
C THR A 79 2.93 12.16 1.63
N ALA A 80 3.89 11.56 2.33
CA ALA A 80 5.21 12.14 2.51
C ALA A 80 5.98 12.24 1.19
N VAL A 81 5.89 11.21 0.34
CA VAL A 81 6.43 11.23 -1.03
C VAL A 81 5.77 12.34 -1.85
N GLU A 82 4.44 12.46 -1.78
CA GLU A 82 3.67 13.50 -2.46
C GLU A 82 4.11 14.90 -2.04
N LEU A 83 4.22 15.15 -0.74
CA LEU A 83 4.67 16.42 -0.19
C LEU A 83 6.15 16.73 -0.51
N ALA A 84 7.00 15.71 -0.62
CA ALA A 84 8.40 15.90 -1.00
C ALA A 84 8.55 16.52 -2.41
N GLN A 85 7.55 16.34 -3.28
CA GLN A 85 7.51 16.94 -4.62
C GLN A 85 7.26 18.46 -4.61
N LEU A 86 6.95 19.05 -3.45
CA LEU A 86 7.00 20.50 -3.23
C LEU A 86 8.44 21.03 -3.12
N THR A 87 9.43 20.15 -3.18
CA THR A 87 10.86 20.47 -3.12
C THR A 87 11.57 20.01 -4.41
N PRO A 88 12.78 20.52 -4.70
CA PRO A 88 13.58 20.03 -5.84
C PRO A 88 14.16 18.62 -5.65
N LEU A 89 14.06 18.02 -4.45
CA LEU A 89 14.74 16.78 -4.10
C LEU A 89 14.33 15.59 -5.00
N PRO A 90 13.04 15.31 -5.25
CA PRO A 90 12.64 14.20 -6.10
C PRO A 90 13.21 14.28 -7.51
N ALA A 91 13.23 15.49 -8.10
CA ALA A 91 13.79 15.72 -9.42
C ALA A 91 15.31 15.48 -9.44
N ALA A 92 16.03 15.92 -8.41
CA ALA A 92 17.47 15.68 -8.29
C ALA A 92 17.81 14.19 -8.14
N VAL A 93 17.04 13.46 -7.33
CA VAL A 93 17.21 12.01 -7.16
C VAL A 93 16.86 11.26 -8.46
N GLY A 94 15.78 11.64 -9.15
CA GLY A 94 15.39 11.05 -10.42
C GLY A 94 16.43 11.28 -11.53
N ALA A 95 17.09 12.43 -11.55
CA ALA A 95 18.18 12.70 -12.49
C ALA A 95 19.42 11.84 -12.22
N ALA A 96 19.72 11.56 -10.94
CA ALA A 96 20.84 10.70 -10.55
C ALA A 96 20.52 9.19 -10.72
N TRP A 97 19.26 8.80 -10.50
CA TRP A 97 18.77 7.43 -10.57
C TRP A 97 17.36 7.39 -11.18
N PRO A 98 17.24 7.24 -12.52
CA PRO A 98 15.95 7.29 -13.22
C PRO A 98 14.86 6.37 -12.65
N PRO A 99 15.16 5.15 -12.17
CA PRO A 99 14.12 4.30 -11.57
C PRO A 99 13.45 4.90 -10.32
N ALA A 100 14.06 5.90 -9.65
CA ALA A 100 13.45 6.57 -8.51
C ALA A 100 12.14 7.29 -8.86
N ALA A 101 11.94 7.68 -10.13
CA ALA A 101 10.71 8.33 -10.58
C ALA A 101 9.45 7.46 -10.35
N TYR A 102 9.57 6.12 -10.40
CA TYR A 102 8.45 5.20 -10.12
C TYR A 102 8.04 5.19 -8.64
N VAL A 103 8.92 5.62 -7.75
CA VAL A 103 8.65 5.69 -6.31
C VAL A 103 8.33 7.11 -5.89
N LEU A 104 9.06 8.10 -6.41
CA LEU A 104 9.00 9.47 -5.95
C LEU A 104 7.97 10.34 -6.68
N GLY A 105 7.49 9.92 -7.86
CA GLY A 105 6.64 10.76 -8.70
C GLY A 105 7.39 11.95 -9.30
N SER A 106 6.63 12.87 -9.90
CA SER A 106 7.17 14.04 -10.62
C SER A 106 6.59 15.38 -10.19
N THR A 107 5.31 15.41 -9.81
CA THR A 107 4.58 16.62 -9.45
C THR A 107 3.55 16.33 -8.37
N PHE A 108 3.41 17.25 -7.42
CA PHE A 108 2.34 17.19 -6.42
C PHE A 108 0.94 17.30 -7.08
N VAL A 109 0.07 16.34 -6.80
CA VAL A 109 -1.32 16.30 -7.26
C VAL A 109 -2.25 15.96 -6.10
N ALA A 110 -3.06 16.93 -5.67
CA ALA A 110 -3.94 16.75 -4.51
C ALA A 110 -4.96 15.60 -4.66
N THR A 111 -5.40 15.30 -5.89
CA THR A 111 -6.31 14.17 -6.15
C THR A 111 -5.68 12.81 -5.91
N ASP A 112 -4.35 12.72 -5.88
CA ASP A 112 -3.65 11.46 -5.63
C ASP A 112 -3.85 10.98 -4.19
N LEU A 113 -4.12 11.90 -3.25
CA LEU A 113 -4.50 11.54 -1.88
C LEU A 113 -5.78 10.68 -1.85
N LEU A 114 -6.75 10.95 -2.75
CA LEU A 114 -7.96 10.14 -2.88
C LEU A 114 -7.63 8.76 -3.47
N ALA A 115 -6.79 8.72 -4.51
CA ALA A 115 -6.31 7.48 -5.11
C ALA A 115 -5.56 6.62 -4.07
N TYR A 116 -4.73 7.23 -3.23
CA TYR A 116 -4.01 6.55 -2.17
C TYR A 116 -4.95 5.97 -1.12
N ALA A 117 -5.96 6.74 -0.69
CA ALA A 117 -7.00 6.25 0.22
C ALA A 117 -7.77 5.06 -0.38
N THR A 118 -8.10 5.11 -1.67
CA THR A 118 -8.76 4.00 -2.37
C THR A 118 -7.88 2.75 -2.43
N GLY A 119 -6.61 2.87 -2.80
CA GLY A 119 -5.67 1.73 -2.87
C GLY A 119 -5.46 1.07 -1.51
N VAL A 120 -5.24 1.87 -0.47
CA VAL A 120 -5.11 1.36 0.91
C VAL A 120 -6.41 0.72 1.40
N GLY A 121 -7.56 1.34 1.10
CA GLY A 121 -8.88 0.80 1.43
C GLY A 121 -9.13 -0.56 0.78
N ALA A 122 -8.78 -0.73 -0.49
CA ALA A 122 -8.92 -1.99 -1.22
C ALA A 122 -8.12 -3.13 -0.58
N VAL A 123 -6.85 -2.89 -0.24
CA VAL A 123 -6.01 -3.89 0.45
C VAL A 123 -6.55 -4.21 1.84
N THR A 124 -7.00 -3.20 2.59
CA THR A 124 -7.61 -3.38 3.91
C THR A 124 -8.87 -4.25 3.84
N ALA A 125 -9.73 -4.00 2.87
CA ALA A 125 -10.97 -4.75 2.66
C ALA A 125 -10.70 -6.20 2.25
N ALA A 126 -9.73 -6.41 1.35
CA ALA A 126 -9.31 -7.75 0.93
C ALA A 126 -8.75 -8.57 2.10
N ASP A 127 -7.93 -7.96 2.95
CA ASP A 127 -7.38 -8.59 4.13
C ASP A 127 -8.47 -8.99 5.14
N ALA A 128 -9.40 -8.08 5.43
CA ALA A 128 -10.53 -8.37 6.30
C ALA A 128 -11.42 -9.49 5.74
N ALA A 129 -11.63 -9.53 4.42
CA ALA A 129 -12.39 -10.60 3.77
C ALA A 129 -11.68 -11.96 3.84
N ALA A 130 -10.35 -11.99 3.73
CA ALA A 130 -9.55 -13.20 3.88
C ALA A 130 -9.59 -13.72 5.33
N ALA A 131 -9.55 -12.83 6.32
CA ALA A 131 -9.67 -13.18 7.74
C ALA A 131 -11.03 -13.84 8.05
N ARG A 132 -12.13 -13.25 7.58
CA ARG A 132 -13.50 -13.82 7.77
C ARG A 132 -13.67 -15.21 7.18
N ARG A 133 -12.97 -15.54 6.09
CA ARG A 133 -13.02 -16.88 5.46
C ARG A 133 -12.22 -17.94 6.23
N SER A 134 -11.34 -17.50 7.13
CA SER A 134 -10.46 -18.38 7.90
C SER A 134 -11.01 -18.75 9.26
N GLU A 135 -12.12 -18.13 9.70
CA GLU A 135 -12.89 -18.51 10.88
C GLU A 135 -13.95 -19.55 10.45
N PRO A 136 -13.73 -20.85 10.70
CA PRO A 136 -14.70 -21.88 10.37
C PRO A 136 -15.86 -21.82 11.40
N SER A 137 -17.08 -21.96 10.91
CA SER A 137 -18.32 -22.14 11.70
C SER A 137 -18.34 -23.44 12.49
#